data_AF-A0A9E2KVB3-F1
#
_entry.id   AF-A0A9E2KVB3-F1
#
_cell.length_a   1.000
_cell.length_b   1.000
_cell.length_c   1.000
_cell.angle_alpha   90.00
_cell.angle_beta   90.00
_cell.angle_gamma   90.00
#
_symmetry.space_group_name_H-M   'P 1'
#
loop_
_entity.id
_entity.type
_entity.pdbx_description
1 polymer ?
#
loop_
_entity_poly.entity_id
_entity_poly.type
_entity_poly.pdbx_seq_one_letter_code
_entity_poly.pdbx_strand_id
1 'polypeptide(L)'
;MDNYSRNIFCNVSFNNNFKEEDVLKIIREFLITKKPDIIKEEPTELEDSNIESDESTSDEKKSQKTAFKNLSKDEKHALKQRAKEVEKLNKPHNGDKTISFNNPENIIEFSNVVKYYTNGYIVTQILKGVDLEIKKGDFVIILGPSGSGKTTLMNIISGLDRASDGVTNVCGTNLINLNDNELTKFRKENIGYVFQQYGLLPNLTVKENVEIGANLQTDKSKKLDVDEILQSVDMLQHKDKFPHQLSGGQQQRVSIARAFAKNPTILFGDEPTGAIDEEMSKMVINEFININKKFGTTVIIVTHNRIFEDLATLLIKIRDGNIVSLTRNDNPKSVDELPWEQE
;
A
#
# COMPACT_ATOMS: atom_id res chain seq x y z
N MET A 1 10.82 16.37 12.00
CA MET A 1 10.76 14.95 11.59
C MET A 1 9.32 14.51 11.30
N ASP A 2 8.29 15.06 11.94
CA ASP A 2 6.87 14.71 11.68
C ASP A 2 6.27 15.17 10.33
N ASN A 3 6.84 16.19 9.67
CA ASN A 3 6.33 16.68 8.38
C ASN A 3 6.87 15.90 7.16
N TYR A 4 8.02 15.23 7.27
CA TYR A 4 8.58 14.41 6.18
C TYR A 4 7.78 13.11 6.00
N SER A 5 7.26 12.55 7.10
CA SER A 5 6.42 11.35 7.11
C SER A 5 4.95 11.60 6.76
N ARG A 6 4.53 12.83 6.49
CA ARG A 6 3.19 13.14 5.96
C ARG A 6 3.23 13.53 4.49
N ASN A 7 4.26 14.25 4.05
CA ASN A 7 4.36 14.73 2.67
C ASN A 7 4.81 13.66 1.65
N ILE A 8 5.33 12.52 2.10
CA ILE A 8 5.72 11.41 1.20
C ILE A 8 4.56 10.41 0.97
N PHE A 9 3.50 10.45 1.79
CA PHE A 9 2.46 9.41 1.82
C PHE A 9 1.12 9.82 1.19
N CYS A 10 1.02 11.03 0.64
CA CYS A 10 -0.19 11.50 -0.03
C CYS A 10 0.11 11.78 -1.50
N ASN A 11 0.01 10.77 -2.34
CA ASN A 11 -0.28 10.91 -3.77
C ASN A 11 -1.06 9.66 -4.22
N VAL A 12 -2.39 9.71 -4.08
CA VAL A 12 -3.32 8.74 -4.67
C VAL A 12 -3.97 9.44 -5.85
N SER A 13 -3.57 9.08 -7.07
CA SER A 13 -4.22 9.53 -8.31
C SER A 13 -5.33 8.56 -8.71
N PHE A 14 -6.49 9.10 -9.08
CA PHE A 14 -7.60 8.40 -9.74
C PHE A 14 -7.51 8.66 -11.24
N ASN A 15 -7.85 7.66 -12.06
CA ASN A 15 -7.77 7.77 -13.51
C ASN A 15 -9.06 8.41 -14.12
N ASN A 16 -8.86 9.24 -15.15
CA ASN A 16 -9.79 10.22 -15.71
C ASN A 16 -10.84 9.64 -16.68
N ASN A 17 -12.12 9.98 -16.47
CA ASN A 17 -13.16 10.36 -17.47
C ASN A 17 -14.59 10.22 -16.89
N PHE A 18 -14.92 10.91 -15.79
CA PHE A 18 -16.31 10.98 -15.31
C PHE A 18 -17.07 12.10 -16.01
N LYS A 19 -18.07 11.77 -16.84
CA LYS A 19 -19.01 12.75 -17.40
C LYS A 19 -19.99 13.20 -16.30
N GLU A 20 -20.59 14.38 -16.44
CA GLU A 20 -21.59 14.91 -15.48
C GLU A 20 -22.74 13.92 -15.24
N GLU A 21 -23.09 13.14 -16.27
CA GLU A 21 -24.09 12.07 -16.21
C GLU A 21 -23.67 10.89 -15.32
N ASP A 22 -22.38 10.53 -15.27
CA ASP A 22 -21.85 9.45 -14.42
C ASP A 22 -21.86 9.86 -12.94
N VAL A 23 -21.54 11.12 -12.65
CA VAL A 23 -21.64 11.70 -11.30
C VAL A 23 -23.09 11.75 -10.83
N LEU A 24 -24.02 12.14 -11.71
CA LEU A 24 -25.45 12.15 -11.41
C LEU A 24 -26.03 10.73 -11.26
N LYS A 25 -25.53 9.74 -12.01
CA LYS A 25 -25.88 8.33 -11.87
C LYS A 25 -25.44 7.78 -10.52
N ILE A 26 -24.19 8.02 -10.11
CA ILE A 26 -23.67 7.65 -8.79
C ILE A 26 -24.49 8.32 -7.68
N ILE A 27 -24.78 9.62 -7.79
CA ILE A 27 -25.60 10.33 -6.80
C ILE A 27 -27.02 9.76 -6.72
N ARG A 28 -27.65 9.42 -7.86
CA ARG A 28 -29.02 8.89 -7.91
C ARG A 28 -29.13 7.44 -7.41
N GLU A 29 -28.20 6.55 -7.77
CA GLU A 29 -28.12 5.20 -7.20
C GLU A 29 -27.93 5.26 -5.67
N PHE A 30 -27.16 6.23 -5.19
CA PHE A 30 -26.81 6.42 -3.78
C PHE A 30 -27.94 6.99 -2.91
N LEU A 31 -28.89 7.73 -3.50
CA LEU A 31 -30.08 8.24 -2.80
C LEU A 31 -31.17 7.16 -2.62
N ILE A 32 -31.11 6.06 -3.38
CA ILE A 32 -32.13 4.99 -3.37
C ILE A 32 -31.79 3.90 -2.33
N THR A 33 -30.51 3.60 -2.05
CA THR A 33 -30.13 2.52 -1.15
C THR A 33 -30.13 2.93 0.33
N LYS A 34 -31.12 2.45 1.11
CA LYS A 34 -31.10 2.46 2.59
C LYS A 34 -30.28 1.31 3.22
N LYS A 35 -29.80 0.37 2.39
CA LYS A 35 -28.76 -0.67 2.60
C LYS A 35 -28.37 -1.20 1.20
N PRO A 36 -27.12 -1.64 0.95
CA PRO A 36 -26.67 -1.92 -0.41
C PRO A 36 -27.02 -3.36 -0.82
N ASP A 37 -27.89 -3.51 -1.82
CA ASP A 37 -27.95 -4.72 -2.66
C ASP A 37 -27.15 -4.47 -3.94
N ILE A 38 -26.49 -5.54 -4.38
CA ILE A 38 -25.48 -5.61 -5.44
C ILE A 38 -26.13 -5.45 -6.82
N ILE A 39 -25.55 -4.63 -7.70
CA ILE A 39 -25.73 -4.78 -9.15
C ILE A 39 -24.44 -5.35 -9.73
N LYS A 40 -24.57 -6.55 -10.32
CA LYS A 40 -23.57 -7.19 -11.19
C LYS A 40 -23.70 -6.55 -12.57
N GLU A 41 -22.62 -5.98 -13.09
CA GLU A 41 -22.45 -5.82 -14.55
C GLU A 41 -21.17 -6.55 -14.96
N GLU A 42 -21.29 -7.42 -15.97
CA GLU A 42 -20.18 -8.14 -16.59
C GLU A 42 -19.31 -7.20 -17.43
N PRO A 43 -17.99 -7.48 -17.57
CA PRO A 43 -17.04 -6.52 -18.11
C PRO A 43 -17.01 -6.53 -19.64
N THR A 44 -17.08 -5.35 -20.25
CA THR A 44 -16.55 -5.13 -21.60
C THR A 44 -15.05 -4.81 -21.50
N GLU A 45 -14.25 -5.62 -22.20
CA GLU A 45 -12.81 -5.42 -22.41
C GLU A 45 -12.56 -4.05 -23.05
N LEU A 46 -11.68 -3.25 -22.45
CA LEU A 46 -11.06 -2.10 -23.11
C LEU A 46 -9.56 -2.08 -22.76
N GLU A 47 -8.78 -1.99 -23.83
CA GLU A 47 -7.33 -2.14 -23.93
C GLU A 47 -6.55 -1.06 -23.17
N ASP A 48 -5.35 -1.46 -22.75
CA ASP A 48 -4.38 -0.65 -22.02
C ASP A 48 -3.89 0.55 -22.85
N SER A 49 -3.99 1.75 -22.28
CA SER A 49 -3.21 2.90 -22.75
C SER A 49 -2.56 3.61 -21.55
N ASN A 50 -1.24 3.78 -21.66
CA ASN A 50 -0.31 4.48 -20.76
C ASN A 50 -0.89 5.72 -20.07
N ILE A 51 -0.76 5.84 -18.74
CA ILE A 51 -1.16 7.06 -18.02
C ILE A 51 -0.15 7.45 -16.92
N GLU A 52 0.38 8.67 -17.11
CA GLU A 52 1.17 9.49 -16.19
C GLU A 52 0.38 9.96 -14.96
N SER A 53 1.12 10.34 -13.91
CA SER A 53 0.65 11.01 -12.70
C SER A 53 -0.17 12.27 -12.98
N ASP A 54 -1.25 12.51 -12.22
CA ASP A 54 -1.63 13.90 -11.85
C ASP A 54 -2.75 14.02 -10.79
N GLU A 55 -2.76 15.20 -10.16
CA GLU A 55 -3.74 15.73 -9.20
C GLU A 55 -5.16 15.83 -9.78
N SER A 56 -6.19 15.87 -8.91
CA SER A 56 -7.57 16.21 -9.29
C SER A 56 -7.61 17.50 -10.13
N THR A 57 -8.05 17.42 -11.37
CA THR A 57 -7.99 18.56 -12.30
C THR A 57 -8.94 19.69 -11.89
N SER A 58 -8.63 20.93 -12.29
CA SER A 58 -9.45 22.11 -11.98
C SER A 58 -10.89 22.03 -12.51
N ASP A 59 -11.13 21.19 -13.52
CA ASP A 59 -12.42 21.01 -14.17
C ASP A 59 -13.32 19.98 -13.47
N GLU A 60 -12.76 18.95 -12.82
CA GLU A 60 -13.54 18.07 -11.92
C GLU A 60 -14.13 18.83 -10.74
N LYS A 61 -13.32 19.70 -10.11
CA LYS A 61 -13.77 20.57 -9.02
C LYS A 61 -14.87 21.55 -9.46
N LYS A 62 -14.88 21.97 -10.74
CA LYS A 62 -15.97 22.78 -11.30
C LYS A 62 -17.23 21.94 -11.55
N SER A 63 -17.09 20.77 -12.17
CA SER A 63 -18.21 19.88 -12.50
C SER A 63 -18.96 19.42 -11.23
N GLN A 64 -18.23 19.02 -10.20
CA GLN A 64 -18.79 18.66 -8.88
C GLN A 64 -19.52 19.84 -8.21
N LYS A 65 -18.94 21.06 -8.29
CA LYS A 65 -19.58 22.28 -7.76
C LYS A 65 -20.89 22.62 -8.48
N THR A 66 -20.96 22.39 -9.78
CA THR A 66 -22.18 22.63 -10.59
C THR A 66 -23.26 21.60 -10.25
N ALA A 67 -22.92 20.31 -10.24
CA ALA A 67 -23.84 19.24 -9.86
C ALA A 67 -24.41 19.45 -8.44
N PHE A 68 -23.57 19.81 -7.48
CA PHE A 68 -24.03 20.10 -6.12
C PHE A 68 -24.93 21.33 -6.03
N LYS A 69 -24.69 22.38 -6.83
CA LYS A 69 -25.57 23.57 -6.83
C LYS A 69 -27.00 23.21 -7.24
N ASN A 70 -27.16 22.24 -8.15
CA ASN A 70 -28.45 21.80 -8.68
C ASN A 70 -29.25 20.90 -7.72
N LEU A 71 -28.67 20.44 -6.61
CA LEU A 71 -29.35 19.64 -5.60
C LEU A 71 -30.31 20.47 -4.72
N SER A 72 -31.37 19.82 -4.24
CA SER A 72 -32.28 20.36 -3.23
C SER A 72 -31.56 20.64 -1.91
N LYS A 73 -32.19 21.43 -1.03
CA LYS A 73 -31.63 21.71 0.30
C LYS A 73 -31.46 20.45 1.15
N ASP A 74 -32.39 19.50 1.04
CA ASP A 74 -32.39 18.27 1.83
C ASP A 74 -31.28 17.32 1.36
N GLU A 75 -31.08 17.18 0.05
CA GLU A 75 -29.98 16.39 -0.52
C GLU A 75 -28.61 16.96 -0.12
N LYS A 76 -28.45 18.29 -0.17
CA LYS A 76 -27.23 18.98 0.29
C LYS A 76 -26.96 18.73 1.77
N HIS A 77 -27.99 18.74 2.61
CA HIS A 77 -27.86 18.47 4.03
C HIS A 77 -27.46 17.02 4.28
N ALA A 78 -28.11 16.06 3.63
CA ALA A 78 -27.81 14.64 3.74
C ALA A 78 -26.36 14.31 3.36
N LEU A 79 -25.86 14.83 2.23
CA LEU A 79 -24.48 14.62 1.80
C LEU A 79 -23.46 15.17 2.81
N LYS A 80 -23.70 16.38 3.34
CA LYS A 80 -22.84 16.98 4.38
C LYS A 80 -22.86 16.16 5.68
N GLN A 81 -24.01 15.65 6.07
CA GLN A 81 -24.12 14.81 7.26
C GLN A 81 -23.33 13.51 7.09
N ARG A 82 -23.49 12.83 5.96
CA ARG A 82 -22.78 11.58 5.66
C ARG A 82 -21.26 11.77 5.61
N ALA A 83 -20.78 12.85 5.00
CA ALA A 83 -19.36 13.17 4.98
C ALA A 83 -18.81 13.36 6.41
N LYS A 84 -19.53 14.07 7.28
CA LYS A 84 -19.16 14.22 8.70
C LYS A 84 -19.18 12.89 9.47
N GLU A 85 -20.10 11.98 9.15
CA GLU A 85 -20.15 10.65 9.75
C GLU A 85 -18.92 9.83 9.36
N VAL A 86 -18.55 9.83 8.08
CA VAL A 86 -17.34 9.16 7.59
C VAL A 86 -16.06 9.75 8.19
N GLU A 87 -15.96 11.07 8.32
CA GLU A 87 -14.83 11.71 8.99
C GLU A 87 -14.69 11.25 10.45
N LYS A 88 -15.80 10.92 11.13
CA LYS A 88 -15.76 10.33 12.47
C LYS A 88 -15.33 8.87 12.44
N LEU A 89 -15.81 8.07 11.47
CA LEU A 89 -15.41 6.67 11.32
C LEU A 89 -13.91 6.50 11.04
N ASN A 90 -13.27 7.49 10.40
CA ASN A 90 -11.84 7.47 10.12
C ASN A 90 -10.96 7.92 11.32
N LYS A 91 -11.56 8.31 12.45
CA LYS A 91 -10.83 8.63 13.69
C LYS A 91 -10.48 7.34 14.46
N PRO A 92 -9.56 7.40 15.44
CA PRO A 92 -9.30 6.26 16.31
C PRO A 92 -10.57 5.75 16.97
N HIS A 93 -10.77 4.44 16.93
CA HIS A 93 -11.88 3.77 17.60
C HIS A 93 -11.53 3.49 19.06
N ASN A 94 -12.56 3.39 19.90
CA ASN A 94 -12.38 2.96 21.29
C ASN A 94 -12.40 1.43 21.34
N GLY A 95 -11.42 0.83 21.99
CA GLY A 95 -11.36 -0.61 22.19
C GLY A 95 -9.95 -1.10 22.51
N ASP A 96 -9.80 -2.40 22.57
CA ASP A 96 -8.51 -3.03 22.85
C ASP A 96 -7.54 -2.81 21.69
N LYS A 97 -6.34 -2.34 22.03
CA LYS A 97 -5.27 -2.08 21.05
C LYS A 97 -4.48 -3.33 20.70
N THR A 98 -4.62 -4.38 21.50
CA THR A 98 -3.95 -5.67 21.31
C THR A 98 -5.01 -6.73 21.11
N ILE A 99 -4.86 -7.52 20.05
CA ILE A 99 -5.78 -8.60 19.70
C ILE A 99 -4.95 -9.84 19.41
N SER A 100 -5.35 -10.98 19.98
CA SER A 100 -4.72 -12.26 19.67
C SER A 100 -5.14 -12.71 18.28
N PHE A 101 -4.22 -13.32 17.54
CA PHE A 101 -4.56 -13.94 16.26
C PHE A 101 -5.42 -15.19 16.47
N ASN A 102 -6.32 -15.46 15.53
CA ASN A 102 -7.05 -16.72 15.46
C ASN A 102 -6.09 -17.89 15.15
N ASN A 103 -5.05 -17.64 14.35
CA ASN A 103 -3.97 -18.59 14.09
C ASN A 103 -2.61 -18.00 14.50
N PRO A 104 -1.81 -18.68 15.35
CA PRO A 104 -0.50 -18.16 15.78
C PRO A 104 0.54 -18.01 14.66
N GLU A 105 0.32 -18.63 13.49
CA GLU A 105 1.17 -18.45 12.31
C GLU A 105 0.90 -17.11 11.60
N ASN A 106 -0.25 -16.48 11.85
CA ASN A 106 -0.65 -15.25 11.20
C ASN A 106 0.12 -14.05 11.73
N ILE A 107 0.37 -13.09 10.83
CA ILE A 107 0.92 -11.77 11.15
C ILE A 107 -0.05 -10.64 10.81
N ILE A 108 -1.03 -10.90 9.93
CA ILE A 108 -2.13 -9.99 9.59
C ILE A 108 -3.43 -10.80 9.60
N GLU A 109 -4.44 -10.29 10.30
CA GLU A 109 -5.82 -10.78 10.26
C GLU A 109 -6.78 -9.59 10.17
N PHE A 110 -7.47 -9.50 9.04
CA PHE A 110 -8.52 -8.51 8.80
C PHE A 110 -9.87 -9.22 8.79
N SER A 111 -10.85 -8.58 9.43
CA SER A 111 -12.24 -9.06 9.42
C SER A 111 -13.18 -7.91 9.08
N ASN A 112 -13.90 -8.07 7.97
CA ASN A 112 -14.87 -7.13 7.43
C ASN A 112 -14.34 -5.69 7.36
N VAL A 113 -13.10 -5.51 6.85
CA VAL A 113 -12.46 -4.19 6.81
C VAL A 113 -13.08 -3.31 5.74
N VAL A 114 -13.55 -2.14 6.15
CA VAL A 114 -14.19 -1.15 5.28
C VAL A 114 -13.41 0.14 5.31
N LYS A 115 -13.31 0.81 4.16
CA LYS A 115 -12.71 2.14 4.06
C LYS A 115 -13.54 3.06 3.21
N TYR A 116 -13.84 4.23 3.75
CA TYR A 116 -14.43 5.35 3.03
C TYR A 116 -13.48 6.54 3.00
N TYR A 117 -13.45 7.26 1.87
CA TYR A 117 -12.87 8.59 1.77
C TYR A 117 -13.93 9.65 1.52
N THR A 118 -13.62 10.88 1.93
CA THR A 118 -14.42 12.06 1.66
C THR A 118 -13.66 13.00 0.73
N ASN A 119 -14.32 13.46 -0.33
CA ASN A 119 -13.88 14.60 -1.12
C ASN A 119 -14.96 15.68 -1.05
N GLY A 120 -14.80 16.63 -0.13
CA GLY A 120 -15.87 17.55 0.25
C GLY A 120 -17.06 16.80 0.86
N TYR A 121 -18.17 16.73 0.12
CA TYR A 121 -19.40 16.04 0.53
C TYR A 121 -19.64 14.72 -0.23
N ILE A 122 -18.73 14.34 -1.12
CA ILE A 122 -18.77 13.07 -1.83
C ILE A 122 -18.10 12.02 -0.95
N VAL A 123 -18.81 10.93 -0.69
CA VAL A 123 -18.31 9.78 0.07
C VAL A 123 -18.11 8.62 -0.88
N THR A 124 -16.89 8.10 -0.96
CA THR A 124 -16.57 6.94 -1.79
C THR A 124 -16.12 5.80 -0.91
N GLN A 125 -16.74 4.63 -1.08
CA GLN A 125 -16.30 3.40 -0.43
C GLN A 125 -15.20 2.76 -1.27
N ILE A 126 -14.01 2.63 -0.71
CA ILE A 126 -12.85 2.04 -1.39
C ILE A 126 -12.68 0.57 -1.02
N LEU A 127 -12.80 0.19 0.25
CA LEU A 127 -12.78 -1.21 0.66
C LEU A 127 -14.16 -1.63 1.15
N LYS A 128 -14.62 -2.79 0.69
CA LYS A 128 -16.02 -3.22 0.79
C LYS A 128 -16.20 -4.48 1.66
N GLY A 129 -15.55 -4.51 2.83
CA GLY A 129 -15.63 -5.65 3.75
C GLY A 129 -14.59 -6.69 3.40
N VAL A 130 -13.31 -6.31 3.52
CA VAL A 130 -12.18 -7.18 3.21
C VAL A 130 -11.86 -8.09 4.38
N ASP A 131 -11.88 -9.39 4.14
CA ASP A 131 -11.33 -10.43 5.02
C ASP A 131 -9.99 -10.91 4.45
N LEU A 132 -8.96 -10.98 5.29
CA LEU A 132 -7.60 -11.30 4.85
C LEU A 132 -6.78 -11.93 5.97
N GLU A 133 -6.07 -13.01 5.65
CA GLU A 133 -5.11 -13.65 6.55
C GLU A 133 -3.76 -13.83 5.85
N ILE A 134 -2.68 -13.32 6.45
CA ILE A 134 -1.31 -13.46 5.95
C ILE A 134 -0.46 -14.08 7.06
N LYS A 135 0.34 -15.09 6.70
CA LYS A 135 1.25 -15.76 7.62
C LYS A 135 2.57 -15.02 7.72
N LYS A 136 3.20 -15.13 8.88
CA LYS A 136 4.55 -14.59 9.08
C LYS A 136 5.51 -15.25 8.08
N GLY A 137 6.26 -14.42 7.35
CA GLY A 137 7.23 -14.87 6.36
C GLY A 137 6.65 -15.14 4.97
N ASP A 138 5.34 -14.94 4.75
CA ASP A 138 4.78 -14.97 3.40
C ASP A 138 5.46 -13.89 2.52
N PHE A 139 5.77 -14.27 1.28
CA PHE A 139 6.03 -13.36 0.17
C PHE A 139 4.71 -13.16 -0.59
N VAL A 140 4.13 -11.98 -0.45
CA VAL A 140 2.75 -11.66 -0.89
C VAL A 140 2.80 -10.74 -2.09
N ILE A 141 2.01 -11.07 -3.12
CA ILE A 141 1.72 -10.18 -4.24
C ILE A 141 0.26 -9.76 -4.16
N ILE A 142 0.00 -8.45 -4.11
CA ILE A 142 -1.33 -7.85 -4.24
C ILE A 142 -1.46 -7.30 -5.65
N LEU A 143 -2.31 -7.93 -6.45
CA LEU A 143 -2.52 -7.66 -7.86
C LEU A 143 -3.91 -7.08 -8.13
N GLY A 144 -4.00 -6.14 -9.08
CA GLY A 144 -5.28 -5.60 -9.54
C GLY A 144 -5.11 -4.36 -10.41
N PRO A 145 -6.16 -3.93 -11.12
CA PRO A 145 -6.10 -2.73 -11.96
C PRO A 145 -5.88 -1.45 -11.13
N SER A 146 -5.53 -0.35 -11.78
CA SER A 146 -5.48 0.96 -11.12
C SER A 146 -6.84 1.30 -10.50
N GLY A 147 -6.84 1.95 -9.32
CA GLY A 147 -8.06 2.31 -8.60
C GLY A 147 -8.82 1.18 -7.90
N SER A 148 -8.34 -0.08 -7.94
CA SER A 148 -9.05 -1.22 -7.32
C SER A 148 -9.02 -1.28 -5.79
N GLY A 149 -8.24 -0.41 -5.14
CA GLY A 149 -8.08 -0.36 -3.69
C GLY A 149 -6.78 -0.97 -3.14
N LYS A 150 -5.84 -1.41 -3.99
CA LYS A 150 -4.54 -2.01 -3.57
C LYS A 150 -3.78 -1.14 -2.57
N THR A 151 -3.49 0.11 -2.96
CA THR A 151 -2.74 1.07 -2.13
C THR A 151 -3.50 1.40 -0.86
N THR A 152 -4.83 1.47 -0.89
CA THR A 152 -5.64 1.66 0.31
C THR A 152 -5.54 0.48 1.27
N LEU A 153 -5.61 -0.75 0.78
CA LEU A 153 -5.42 -1.95 1.59
C LEU A 153 -4.01 -1.96 2.23
N MET A 154 -2.98 -1.70 1.42
CA MET A 154 -1.60 -1.60 1.89
C MET A 154 -1.39 -0.48 2.92
N ASN A 155 -2.01 0.68 2.73
CA ASN A 155 -1.94 1.81 3.66
C ASN A 155 -2.59 1.48 5.01
N ILE A 156 -3.66 0.69 5.02
CA ILE A 156 -4.29 0.24 6.26
C ILE A 156 -3.40 -0.80 6.97
N ILE A 157 -2.88 -1.80 6.25
CA ILE A 157 -1.98 -2.81 6.84
C ILE A 157 -0.71 -2.15 7.41
N SER A 158 -0.14 -1.18 6.71
CA SER A 158 1.06 -0.45 7.15
C SER A 158 0.78 0.57 8.26
N GLY A 159 -0.48 0.84 8.62
CA GLY A 159 -0.85 1.87 9.59
C GLY A 159 -0.54 3.30 9.12
N LEU A 160 -0.46 3.53 7.80
CA LEU A 160 -0.41 4.86 7.19
C LEU A 160 -1.79 5.50 7.12
N ASP A 161 -2.82 4.67 7.01
CA ASP A 161 -4.21 5.06 7.08
C ASP A 161 -4.97 4.14 8.04
N ARG A 162 -6.15 4.57 8.46
CA ARG A 162 -7.03 3.86 9.37
C ARG A 162 -8.25 3.33 8.61
N ALA A 163 -8.65 2.09 8.87
CA ALA A 163 -9.94 1.59 8.41
C ALA A 163 -11.10 2.43 8.98
N SER A 164 -12.20 2.51 8.25
CA SER A 164 -13.43 3.15 8.75
C SER A 164 -14.21 2.22 9.67
N ASP A 165 -14.13 0.91 9.43
CA ASP A 165 -14.82 -0.13 10.20
C ASP A 165 -14.10 -1.48 10.02
N GLY A 166 -14.47 -2.46 10.86
CA GLY A 166 -13.89 -3.80 10.90
C GLY A 166 -12.70 -3.93 11.87
N VAL A 167 -12.05 -5.09 11.82
CA VAL A 167 -10.88 -5.40 12.67
C VAL A 167 -9.61 -5.39 11.83
N THR A 168 -8.57 -4.69 12.28
CA THR A 168 -7.28 -4.59 11.59
C THR A 168 -6.14 -5.07 12.49
N ASN A 169 -6.05 -6.39 12.70
CA ASN A 169 -4.99 -6.97 13.53
C ASN A 169 -3.70 -7.16 12.71
N VAL A 170 -2.67 -6.39 13.02
CA VAL A 170 -1.34 -6.48 12.39
C VAL A 170 -0.28 -6.57 13.49
N CYS A 171 0.57 -7.59 13.42
CA CYS A 171 1.57 -7.87 14.47
C CYS A 171 0.97 -7.91 15.90
N GLY A 172 -0.26 -8.45 16.05
CA GLY A 172 -0.98 -8.53 17.32
C GLY A 172 -1.60 -7.22 17.79
N THR A 173 -1.58 -6.18 16.95
CA THR A 173 -2.06 -4.83 17.26
C THR A 173 -3.26 -4.47 16.40
N ASN A 174 -4.35 -4.01 17.01
CA ASN A 174 -5.53 -3.53 16.29
C ASN A 174 -5.36 -2.08 15.86
N LEU A 175 -5.04 -1.86 14.58
CA LEU A 175 -4.64 -0.55 14.07
C LEU A 175 -5.75 0.49 14.10
N ILE A 176 -7.02 0.06 13.98
CA ILE A 176 -8.18 0.96 13.99
C ILE A 176 -8.34 1.72 15.32
N ASN A 177 -7.82 1.15 16.42
CA ASN A 177 -7.91 1.70 17.77
C ASN A 177 -6.70 2.60 18.13
N LEU A 178 -5.69 2.68 17.27
CA LEU A 178 -4.49 3.47 17.52
C LEU A 178 -4.68 4.94 17.15
N ASN A 179 -4.18 5.84 18.01
CA ASN A 179 -4.01 7.24 17.66
C ASN A 179 -2.76 7.46 16.78
N ASP A 180 -2.58 8.68 16.28
CA ASP A 180 -1.51 8.98 15.30
C ASP A 180 -0.09 8.78 15.86
N ASN A 181 0.12 9.04 17.16
CA ASN A 181 1.42 8.81 17.81
C ASN A 181 1.70 7.31 17.94
N GLU A 182 0.67 6.52 18.27
CA GLU A 182 0.77 5.07 18.39
C GLU A 182 0.96 4.40 17.03
N LEU A 183 0.27 4.86 15.97
CA LEU A 183 0.53 4.43 14.60
C LEU A 183 1.97 4.77 14.17
N THR A 184 2.49 5.92 14.57
CA THR A 184 3.89 6.29 14.29
C THR A 184 4.88 5.35 14.98
N LYS A 185 4.62 5.00 16.25
CA LYS A 185 5.41 4.00 16.97
C LYS A 185 5.31 2.61 16.32
N PHE A 186 4.11 2.18 16.00
CA PHE A 186 3.85 0.91 15.30
C PHE A 186 4.63 0.81 13.99
N ARG A 187 4.58 1.86 13.15
CA ARG A 187 5.34 1.93 11.90
C ARG A 187 6.84 1.86 12.14
N LYS A 188 7.33 2.61 13.13
CA LYS A 188 8.75 2.63 13.49
C LYS A 188 9.25 1.23 13.84
N GLU A 189 8.49 0.48 14.63
CA GLU A 189 8.87 -0.84 15.14
C GLU A 189 8.67 -1.98 14.12
N ASN A 190 7.61 -1.93 13.30
CA ASN A 190 7.18 -3.11 12.54
C ASN A 190 7.30 -2.98 11.01
N ILE A 191 7.26 -1.76 10.45
CA ILE A 191 6.96 -1.58 9.02
C ILE A 191 8.12 -0.96 8.24
N GLY A 192 8.68 -1.68 7.27
CA GLY A 192 9.58 -1.13 6.25
C GLY A 192 8.80 -0.75 4.99
N TYR A 193 9.20 0.34 4.31
CA TYR A 193 8.53 0.79 3.09
C TYR A 193 9.58 1.17 2.04
N VAL A 194 9.47 0.58 0.86
CA VAL A 194 10.27 0.92 -0.31
C VAL A 194 9.37 1.65 -1.30
N PHE A 195 9.76 2.87 -1.65
CA PHE A 195 9.02 3.71 -2.59
C PHE A 195 9.55 3.51 -4.02
N GLN A 196 8.73 3.88 -5.01
CA GLN A 196 9.12 3.91 -6.43
C GLN A 196 10.30 4.84 -6.70
N GLN A 197 10.43 5.96 -5.96
CA GLN A 197 11.62 6.81 -5.97
C GLN A 197 12.62 6.35 -4.91
N TYR A 198 13.91 6.29 -5.25
CA TYR A 198 14.99 5.84 -4.35
C TYR A 198 14.99 6.57 -3.00
N GLY A 199 14.64 7.86 -3.02
CA GLY A 199 14.53 8.71 -1.84
C GLY A 199 15.82 8.80 -1.03
N LEU A 200 16.99 8.54 -1.62
CA LEU A 200 18.29 8.57 -0.95
C LEU A 200 18.71 10.01 -0.63
N LEU A 201 19.42 10.20 0.48
CA LEU A 201 19.99 11.48 0.85
C LEU A 201 21.30 11.67 0.07
N PRO A 202 21.39 12.66 -0.85
CA PRO A 202 22.47 12.75 -1.84
C PRO A 202 23.84 13.06 -1.23
N ASN A 203 23.85 13.68 -0.05
CA ASN A 203 25.06 14.12 0.65
C ASN A 203 25.56 13.10 1.67
N LEU A 204 24.95 11.92 1.73
CA LEU A 204 25.35 10.83 2.60
C LEU A 204 25.86 9.66 1.76
N THR A 205 26.83 8.93 2.28
CA THR A 205 27.29 7.68 1.70
C THR A 205 26.21 6.60 1.73
N VAL A 206 26.42 5.51 1.00
CA VAL A 206 25.55 4.32 1.05
C VAL A 206 25.38 3.82 2.48
N LYS A 207 26.48 3.69 3.23
CA LYS A 207 26.44 3.22 4.61
C LYS A 207 25.62 4.16 5.49
N GLU A 208 25.86 5.46 5.42
CA GLU A 208 25.14 6.46 6.22
C GLU A 208 23.64 6.50 5.88
N ASN A 209 23.27 6.33 4.61
CA ASN A 209 21.88 6.22 4.20
C ASN A 209 21.19 5.02 4.88
N VAL A 210 21.84 3.87 4.93
CA VAL A 210 21.31 2.64 5.56
C VAL A 210 21.30 2.77 7.09
N GLU A 211 22.32 3.39 7.69
CA GLU A 211 22.41 3.63 9.14
C GLU A 211 21.26 4.51 9.67
N ILE A 212 20.78 5.47 8.89
CA ILE A 212 19.60 6.26 9.26
C ILE A 212 18.39 5.37 9.48
N GLY A 213 18.17 4.39 8.60
CA GLY A 213 17.12 3.39 8.74
C GLY A 213 17.33 2.57 10.00
N ALA A 214 18.52 2.02 10.21
CA ALA A 214 18.86 1.21 11.38
C ALA A 214 18.66 1.97 12.72
N ASN A 215 18.93 3.27 12.74
CA ASN A 215 18.77 4.12 13.93
C ASN A 215 17.30 4.40 14.29
N LEU A 216 16.35 4.05 13.42
CA LEU A 216 14.93 4.03 13.77
C LEU A 216 14.57 2.84 14.66
N GLN A 217 15.40 1.81 14.77
CA GLN A 217 15.13 0.69 15.66
C GLN A 217 15.40 1.10 17.12
N THR A 218 14.36 1.13 17.95
CA THR A 218 14.48 1.47 19.38
C THR A 218 14.92 0.28 20.22
N ASP A 219 14.61 -0.94 19.79
CA ASP A 219 15.02 -2.17 20.45
C ASP A 219 16.40 -2.60 19.94
N LYS A 220 17.43 -2.35 20.77
CA LYS A 220 18.82 -2.68 20.42
C LYS A 220 19.03 -4.17 20.12
N SER A 221 18.20 -5.07 20.66
CA SER A 221 18.31 -6.51 20.40
C SER A 221 17.90 -6.88 18.97
N LYS A 222 17.10 -6.03 18.31
CA LYS A 222 16.65 -6.21 16.92
C LYS A 222 17.52 -5.49 15.90
N LYS A 223 18.50 -4.70 16.34
CA LYS A 223 19.36 -3.92 15.46
C LYS A 223 20.26 -4.87 14.68
N LEU A 224 20.16 -4.81 13.36
CA LEU A 224 21.02 -5.58 12.46
C LEU A 224 22.35 -4.85 12.23
N ASP A 225 23.38 -5.62 11.88
CA ASP A 225 24.63 -5.05 11.39
C ASP A 225 24.40 -4.47 9.99
N VAL A 226 24.75 -3.20 9.81
CA VAL A 226 24.61 -2.50 8.53
C VAL A 226 25.49 -3.13 7.46
N ASP A 227 26.68 -3.61 7.80
CA ASP A 227 27.56 -4.25 6.83
C ASP A 227 26.96 -5.61 6.39
N GLU A 228 26.26 -6.33 7.27
CA GLU A 228 25.52 -7.56 6.91
C GLU A 228 24.32 -7.28 5.99
N ILE A 229 23.57 -6.20 6.27
CA ILE A 229 22.46 -5.76 5.41
C ILE A 229 22.98 -5.40 4.03
N LEU A 230 24.04 -4.58 3.97
CA LEU A 230 24.66 -4.18 2.70
C LEU A 230 25.23 -5.38 1.95
N GLN A 231 25.72 -6.40 2.64
CA GLN A 231 26.15 -7.65 2.01
C GLN A 231 24.96 -8.42 1.41
N SER A 232 23.81 -8.44 2.10
CA SER A 232 22.61 -9.15 1.62
C SER A 232 22.01 -8.60 0.33
N VAL A 233 22.30 -7.33 0.01
CA VAL A 233 21.85 -6.64 -1.21
C VAL A 233 23.00 -6.30 -2.17
N ASP A 234 24.16 -6.94 -2.02
CA ASP A 234 25.34 -6.72 -2.87
C ASP A 234 25.81 -5.25 -3.00
N MET A 235 25.79 -4.53 -1.87
CA MET A 235 26.21 -3.11 -1.79
C MET A 235 27.36 -2.85 -0.80
N LEU A 236 27.88 -3.89 -0.13
CA LEU A 236 28.97 -3.72 0.85
C LEU A 236 30.24 -3.10 0.25
N GLN A 237 30.59 -3.50 -0.98
CA GLN A 237 31.75 -2.97 -1.73
C GLN A 237 31.60 -1.47 -2.10
N HIS A 238 30.38 -0.94 -1.98
CA HIS A 238 30.01 0.42 -2.36
C HIS A 238 29.63 1.28 -1.17
N LYS A 239 29.87 0.81 0.05
CA LYS A 239 29.41 1.45 1.30
C LYS A 239 29.86 2.90 1.47
N ASP A 240 31.04 3.25 0.94
CA ASP A 240 31.63 4.59 1.04
C ASP A 240 31.31 5.50 -0.18
N LYS A 241 30.56 5.00 -1.17
CA LYS A 241 30.12 5.79 -2.32
C LYS A 241 28.92 6.68 -1.97
N PHE A 242 28.78 7.78 -2.67
CA PHE A 242 27.59 8.64 -2.65
C PHE A 242 26.57 8.21 -3.72
N PRO A 243 25.26 8.53 -3.56
CA PRO A 243 24.22 8.15 -4.52
C PRO A 243 24.50 8.53 -5.98
N HIS A 244 25.10 9.69 -6.23
CA HIS A 244 25.45 10.15 -7.58
C HIS A 244 26.54 9.30 -8.27
N GLN A 245 27.21 8.41 -7.54
CA GLN A 245 28.25 7.51 -8.03
C GLN A 245 27.71 6.09 -8.29
N LEU A 246 26.39 5.89 -8.18
CA LEU A 246 25.71 4.60 -8.29
C LEU A 246 24.79 4.57 -9.52
N SER A 247 24.67 3.39 -10.13
CA SER A 247 23.62 3.14 -11.12
C SER A 247 22.22 3.20 -10.49
N GLY A 248 21.16 3.31 -11.29
CA GLY A 248 19.77 3.29 -10.79
C GLY A 248 19.46 2.04 -9.97
N GLY A 249 19.83 0.86 -10.47
CA GLY A 249 19.65 -0.41 -9.76
C GLY A 249 20.39 -0.44 -8.42
N GLN A 250 21.63 0.06 -8.38
CA GLN A 250 22.39 0.18 -7.13
C GLN A 250 21.71 1.13 -6.14
N GLN A 251 21.18 2.27 -6.60
CA GLN A 251 20.43 3.20 -5.74
C GLN A 251 19.16 2.53 -5.18
N GLN A 252 18.47 1.71 -5.96
CA GLN A 252 17.30 0.96 -5.49
C GLN A 252 17.68 -0.07 -4.43
N ARG A 253 18.77 -0.82 -4.60
CA ARG A 253 19.27 -1.76 -3.59
C ARG A 253 19.61 -1.07 -2.27
N VAL A 254 20.18 0.13 -2.32
CA VAL A 254 20.44 0.94 -1.12
C VAL A 254 19.14 1.44 -0.49
N SER A 255 18.12 1.80 -1.28
CA SER A 255 16.79 2.16 -0.78
C SER A 255 16.13 0.99 -0.03
N ILE A 256 16.17 -0.21 -0.62
CA ILE A 256 15.67 -1.45 -0.02
C ILE A 256 16.43 -1.74 1.28
N ALA A 257 17.77 -1.72 1.25
CA ALA A 257 18.60 -1.93 2.43
C ALA A 257 18.25 -0.97 3.55
N ARG A 258 18.07 0.33 3.26
CA ARG A 258 17.68 1.34 4.25
C ARG A 258 16.30 1.07 4.84
N ALA A 259 15.32 0.70 4.02
CA ALA A 259 13.98 0.37 4.49
C ALA A 259 13.99 -0.87 5.40
N PHE A 260 14.83 -1.85 5.07
CA PHE A 260 15.02 -3.08 5.83
C PHE A 260 15.92 -2.91 7.06
N ALA A 261 16.77 -1.89 7.12
CA ALA A 261 17.84 -1.77 8.10
C ALA A 261 17.41 -1.80 9.58
N LYS A 262 16.16 -1.44 9.85
CA LYS A 262 15.56 -1.51 11.18
C LYS A 262 15.01 -2.89 11.56
N ASN A 263 15.19 -3.90 10.72
CA ASN A 263 14.63 -5.24 10.87
C ASN A 263 13.09 -5.25 11.02
N PRO A 264 12.36 -4.71 10.04
CA PRO A 264 10.90 -4.65 10.10
C PRO A 264 10.31 -6.06 10.06
N THR A 265 9.15 -6.24 10.69
CA THR A 265 8.40 -7.49 10.62
C THR A 265 7.71 -7.66 9.26
N ILE A 266 7.30 -6.55 8.66
CA ILE A 266 6.68 -6.49 7.34
C ILE A 266 7.42 -5.45 6.49
N LEU A 267 7.85 -5.83 5.29
CA LEU A 267 8.47 -4.96 4.31
C LEU A 267 7.56 -4.80 3.10
N PHE A 268 7.20 -3.56 2.78
CA PHE A 268 6.35 -3.23 1.64
C PHE A 268 7.13 -2.72 0.44
N GLY A 269 6.66 -3.05 -0.77
CA GLY A 269 7.04 -2.39 -2.01
C GLY A 269 5.79 -1.97 -2.79
N ASP A 270 5.61 -0.67 -2.99
CA ASP A 270 4.51 -0.11 -3.79
C ASP A 270 5.00 0.14 -5.22
N GLU A 271 4.53 -0.67 -6.17
CA GLU A 271 4.98 -0.66 -7.57
C GLU A 271 6.51 -0.53 -7.71
N PRO A 272 7.30 -1.42 -7.04
CA PRO A 272 8.75 -1.26 -6.91
C PRO A 272 9.50 -1.36 -8.25
N THR A 273 8.82 -1.82 -9.30
CA THR A 273 9.35 -2.01 -10.67
C THR A 273 8.65 -1.16 -11.72
N GLY A 274 7.70 -0.30 -11.36
CA GLY A 274 6.80 0.34 -12.34
C GLY A 274 7.44 1.34 -13.32
N ALA A 275 8.67 1.78 -13.08
CA ALA A 275 9.37 2.78 -13.90
C ALA A 275 10.82 2.38 -14.27
N ILE A 276 11.12 1.08 -14.24
CA ILE A 276 12.47 0.56 -14.51
C ILE A 276 12.40 -0.57 -15.53
N ASP A 277 13.49 -0.78 -16.25
CA ASP A 277 13.58 -1.85 -17.26
C ASP A 277 13.51 -3.25 -16.64
N GLU A 278 13.46 -4.26 -17.50
CA GLU A 278 13.30 -5.65 -17.11
C GLU A 278 14.46 -6.17 -16.26
N GLU A 279 15.70 -5.86 -16.65
CA GLU A 279 16.90 -6.31 -15.93
C GLU A 279 16.92 -5.72 -14.51
N MET A 280 16.62 -4.42 -14.40
CA MET A 280 16.47 -3.76 -13.11
C MET A 280 15.30 -4.34 -12.30
N SER A 281 14.17 -4.67 -12.95
CA SER A 281 13.01 -5.29 -12.30
C SER A 281 13.35 -6.65 -11.69
N LYS A 282 14.06 -7.52 -12.44
CA LYS A 282 14.60 -8.79 -11.95
C LYS A 282 15.44 -8.59 -10.70
N MET A 283 16.41 -7.68 -10.76
CA MET A 283 17.31 -7.41 -9.65
C MET A 283 16.55 -6.97 -8.40
N VAL A 284 15.64 -6.01 -8.53
CA VAL A 284 14.86 -5.46 -7.41
C VAL A 284 14.02 -6.51 -6.72
N ILE A 285 13.28 -7.30 -7.50
CA ILE A 285 12.40 -8.35 -6.96
C ILE A 285 13.23 -9.46 -6.30
N ASN A 286 14.39 -9.80 -6.87
CA ASN A 286 15.29 -10.76 -6.27
C ASN A 286 15.79 -10.32 -4.88
N GLU A 287 16.04 -9.02 -4.67
CA GLU A 287 16.43 -8.53 -3.34
C GLU A 287 15.32 -8.68 -2.29
N PHE A 288 14.06 -8.42 -2.66
CA PHE A 288 12.94 -8.67 -1.76
C PHE A 288 12.83 -10.15 -1.38
N ILE A 289 13.03 -11.06 -2.34
CA ILE A 289 13.02 -12.50 -2.12
C ILE A 289 14.18 -12.92 -1.22
N ASN A 290 15.39 -12.39 -1.45
CA ASN A 290 16.56 -12.67 -0.63
C ASN A 290 16.33 -12.23 0.83
N ILE A 291 15.77 -11.04 1.04
CA ILE A 291 15.43 -10.54 2.38
C ILE A 291 14.39 -11.43 3.05
N ASN A 292 13.33 -11.80 2.33
CA ASN A 292 12.29 -12.71 2.83
C ASN A 292 12.88 -14.06 3.26
N LYS A 293 13.65 -14.72 2.39
CA LYS A 293 14.26 -16.03 2.66
C LYS A 293 15.32 -15.99 3.76
N LYS A 294 16.19 -14.97 3.76
CA LYS A 294 17.30 -14.86 4.72
C LYS A 294 16.84 -14.49 6.12
N PHE A 295 15.89 -13.56 6.24
CA PHE A 295 15.50 -13.00 7.54
C PHE A 295 14.12 -13.44 8.03
N GLY A 296 13.34 -14.16 7.22
CA GLY A 296 11.96 -14.56 7.55
C GLY A 296 10.99 -13.38 7.61
N THR A 297 11.36 -12.25 6.99
CA THR A 297 10.57 -11.03 6.92
C THR A 297 9.36 -11.25 6.03
N THR A 298 8.16 -10.86 6.48
CA THR A 298 6.98 -10.89 5.61
C THR A 298 7.12 -9.79 4.55
N VAL A 299 7.01 -10.11 3.28
CA VAL A 299 7.13 -9.13 2.19
C VAL A 299 5.79 -8.99 1.50
N ILE A 300 5.36 -7.75 1.25
CA ILE A 300 4.12 -7.46 0.53
C ILE A 300 4.44 -6.50 -0.61
N ILE A 301 4.27 -6.96 -1.85
CA ILE A 301 4.41 -6.14 -3.04
C ILE A 301 3.03 -5.85 -3.62
N VAL A 302 2.74 -4.58 -3.85
CA VAL A 302 1.58 -4.13 -4.61
C VAL A 302 2.00 -3.87 -6.04
N THR A 303 1.31 -4.47 -7.01
CA THR A 303 1.58 -4.22 -8.43
C THR A 303 0.36 -4.46 -9.32
N HIS A 304 0.42 -3.98 -10.55
CA HIS A 304 -0.48 -4.37 -11.65
C HIS A 304 0.18 -5.35 -12.63
N ASN A 305 1.49 -5.61 -12.53
CA ASN A 305 2.20 -6.50 -13.43
C ASN A 305 1.98 -7.98 -13.05
N ARG A 306 1.39 -8.74 -13.97
CA ARG A 306 1.04 -10.16 -13.75
C ARG A 306 2.23 -11.10 -13.80
N ILE A 307 3.38 -10.66 -14.32
CA ILE A 307 4.58 -11.51 -14.40
C ILE A 307 5.02 -12.02 -13.02
N PHE A 308 4.71 -11.27 -11.96
CA PHE A 308 5.10 -11.61 -10.59
C PHE A 308 4.13 -12.57 -9.87
N GLU A 309 3.01 -12.95 -10.49
CA GLU A 309 2.01 -13.83 -9.86
C GLU A 309 2.64 -15.13 -9.31
N ASP A 310 3.51 -15.76 -10.10
CA ASP A 310 4.10 -17.06 -9.78
C ASP A 310 5.20 -17.00 -8.70
N LEU A 311 5.68 -15.81 -8.33
CA LEU A 311 6.64 -15.62 -7.24
C LEU A 311 5.98 -15.67 -5.86
N ALA A 312 4.67 -15.40 -5.81
CA ALA A 312 3.97 -15.21 -4.56
C ALA A 312 3.78 -16.54 -3.85
N THR A 313 4.13 -16.61 -2.57
CA THR A 313 3.61 -17.66 -1.66
C THR A 313 2.12 -17.44 -1.37
N LEU A 314 1.66 -16.18 -1.45
CA LEU A 314 0.26 -15.79 -1.36
C LEU A 314 -0.03 -14.71 -2.39
N LEU A 315 -0.90 -15.02 -3.34
CA LEU A 315 -1.40 -14.09 -4.34
C LEU A 315 -2.79 -13.58 -3.93
N ILE A 316 -2.93 -12.26 -3.84
CA ILE A 316 -4.19 -11.58 -3.53
C ILE A 316 -4.59 -10.78 -4.77
N LYS A 317 -5.73 -11.09 -5.38
CA LYS A 317 -6.29 -10.30 -6.47
C LYS A 317 -7.42 -9.42 -5.94
N ILE A 318 -7.33 -8.12 -6.17
CA ILE A 318 -8.32 -7.13 -5.73
C ILE A 318 -8.95 -6.41 -6.93
N ARG A 319 -10.27 -6.27 -6.89
CA ARG A 319 -11.08 -5.55 -7.88
C ARG A 319 -12.21 -4.81 -7.17
N ASP A 320 -12.40 -3.55 -7.52
CA ASP A 320 -13.47 -2.67 -7.01
C ASP A 320 -13.66 -2.69 -5.48
N GLY A 321 -12.54 -2.76 -4.75
CA GLY A 321 -12.55 -2.76 -3.28
C GLY A 321 -12.78 -4.10 -2.60
N ASN A 322 -12.85 -5.19 -3.36
CA ASN A 322 -13.04 -6.56 -2.88
C ASN A 322 -11.85 -7.44 -3.25
N ILE A 323 -11.49 -8.36 -2.34
CA ILE A 323 -10.60 -9.47 -2.70
C ILE A 323 -11.43 -10.46 -3.53
N VAL A 324 -11.08 -10.62 -4.80
CA VAL A 324 -11.77 -11.52 -5.74
C VAL A 324 -11.11 -12.90 -5.83
N SER A 325 -9.84 -13.00 -5.43
CA SER A 325 -9.11 -14.26 -5.35
C SER A 325 -8.02 -14.18 -4.29
N LEU A 326 -7.83 -15.26 -3.54
CA LEU A 326 -6.76 -15.45 -2.60
C LEU A 326 -6.19 -16.86 -2.83
N THR A 327 -4.95 -16.93 -3.29
CA THR A 327 -4.33 -18.20 -3.72
C THR A 327 -3.00 -18.39 -2.99
N ARG A 328 -2.87 -19.47 -2.24
CA ARG A 328 -1.58 -19.90 -1.68
C ARG A 328 -0.84 -20.77 -2.70
N ASN A 329 0.47 -20.53 -2.83
CA ASN A 329 1.35 -21.31 -3.68
C ASN A 329 2.44 -21.92 -2.81
N ASP A 330 2.44 -23.24 -2.70
CA ASP A 330 3.41 -23.99 -1.91
C ASP A 330 4.78 -24.09 -2.63
N ASN A 331 4.82 -23.83 -3.95
CA ASN A 331 6.02 -23.91 -4.78
C ASN A 331 6.16 -22.65 -5.66
N PRO A 332 6.46 -21.47 -5.07
CA PRO A 332 6.72 -20.26 -5.84
C PRO A 332 7.91 -20.44 -6.77
N LYS A 333 7.79 -19.92 -8.00
CA LYS A 333 8.88 -19.90 -8.97
C LYS A 333 10.00 -18.98 -8.52
N SER A 334 11.21 -19.25 -9.01
CA SER A 334 12.32 -18.31 -8.93
C SER A 334 12.12 -17.16 -9.93
N VAL A 335 12.82 -16.04 -9.68
CA VAL A 335 12.80 -14.87 -10.58
C VAL A 335 13.24 -15.25 -12.00
N ASP A 336 14.20 -16.16 -12.13
CA ASP A 336 14.75 -16.59 -13.43
C ASP A 336 13.77 -17.45 -14.26
N GLU A 337 12.74 -18.03 -13.63
CA GLU A 337 11.73 -18.88 -14.28
C GLU A 337 10.51 -18.10 -14.79
N LEU A 338 10.47 -16.78 -14.57
CA LEU A 338 9.37 -15.96 -15.05
C LEU A 338 9.46 -15.71 -16.57
N PRO A 339 8.32 -15.51 -17.24
CA PRO A 339 8.26 -15.23 -18.68
C PRO A 339 8.61 -13.77 -18.97
N TRP A 340 9.85 -13.42 -18.67
CA TRP A 340 10.48 -12.17 -19.06
C TRP A 340 10.50 -12.08 -20.59
N GLU A 341 10.22 -10.90 -21.15
CA GLU A 341 10.23 -10.71 -22.60
C GLU A 341 11.67 -10.84 -23.08
N GLN A 342 11.96 -11.97 -23.76
CA GLN A 342 13.17 -12.08 -24.55
C GLN A 342 12.96 -11.20 -25.80
N GLU A 343 13.51 -9.99 -25.79
CA GLU A 343 13.74 -9.25 -27.05
C GLU A 343 14.60 -10.08 -28.03
#